data_AF-A0A3B1IQU6-F1
#
_entry.id   AF-A0A3B1IQU6-F1
#
_cell.length_a   1.000
_cell.length_b   1.000
_cell.length_c   1.000
_cell.angle_alpha   90.00
_cell.angle_beta   90.00
_cell.angle_gamma   90.00
#
_symmetry.space_group_name_H-M   'P 1'
#
loop_
_entity.id
_entity.type
_entity.pdbx_description
1 polymer ?
#
loop_
_entity_poly.entity_id
_entity_poly.type
_entity_poly.pdbx_seq_one_letter_code
_entity_poly.pdbx_strand_id
1 'polypeptide(L)'
;KAIDPRCEPHLRHVELDVLIPKMMREKAKVRCSEVVEAFSACCKETGILMVVKCRKQNSALKECLTKHYQDPDFFEECKQEYIREKEEFERTGIPSKQRKQKLPTSM
;
A
#
# COMPACT_ATOMS: atom_id res chain seq x y z
N LYS A 1 -7.77 -22.77 19.11
CA LYS A 1 -8.64 -21.60 19.35
C LYS A 1 -9.30 -21.27 18.03
N ALA A 2 -10.61 -21.53 17.93
CA ALA A 2 -11.40 -21.20 16.75
C ALA A 2 -11.57 -19.69 16.66
N ILE A 3 -11.38 -19.12 15.48
CA ILE A 3 -11.63 -17.72 15.15
C ILE A 3 -13.15 -17.57 15.03
N ASP A 4 -13.78 -16.88 15.97
CA ASP A 4 -15.21 -16.54 15.88
C ASP A 4 -15.39 -15.50 14.76
N PRO A 5 -16.20 -15.77 13.72
CA PRO A 5 -16.42 -14.86 12.59
C PRO A 5 -17.15 -13.55 12.96
N ARG A 6 -17.54 -13.34 14.23
CA ARG A 6 -18.19 -12.11 14.73
C ARG A 6 -17.28 -11.22 15.59
N CYS A 7 -16.07 -11.65 15.90
CA CYS A 7 -15.08 -10.83 16.61
C CYS A 7 -14.08 -10.29 15.60
N GLU A 8 -14.42 -9.20 14.91
CA GLU A 8 -13.37 -8.41 14.27
C GLU A 8 -12.38 -7.98 15.36
N PRO A 9 -11.09 -8.32 15.24
CA PRO A 9 -10.11 -7.91 16.24
C PRO A 9 -10.12 -6.39 16.34
N HIS A 10 -10.21 -5.88 17.58
CA HIS A 10 -10.27 -4.44 17.82
C HIS A 10 -8.96 -3.78 17.38
N LEU A 11 -8.96 -3.20 16.18
CA LEU A 11 -7.82 -2.48 15.62
C LEU A 11 -7.71 -1.11 16.30
N ARG A 12 -6.50 -0.72 16.67
CA ARG A 12 -6.25 0.63 17.19
C ARG A 12 -6.39 1.68 16.08
N HIS A 13 -6.61 2.94 16.45
CA HIS A 13 -6.64 4.08 15.52
C HIS A 13 -5.39 4.12 14.62
N VAL A 14 -4.20 3.86 15.18
CA VAL A 14 -2.96 3.78 14.38
C VAL A 14 -2.99 2.65 13.34
N GLU A 15 -3.66 1.54 13.63
CA GLU A 15 -3.75 0.40 12.71
C GLU A 15 -4.72 0.71 11.56
N LEU A 16 -5.87 1.29 11.88
CA LEU A 16 -6.92 1.66 10.92
C LEU A 16 -6.54 2.87 10.05
N ASP A 17 -5.95 3.91 10.64
CA ASP A 17 -5.78 5.20 9.98
C ASP A 17 -4.35 5.42 9.45
N VAL A 18 -3.38 4.60 9.88
CA VAL A 18 -1.98 4.73 9.44
C VAL A 18 -1.45 3.46 8.80
N LEU A 19 -1.54 2.31 9.47
CA LEU A 19 -0.89 1.08 8.98
C LEU A 19 -1.62 0.46 7.78
N ILE A 20 -2.94 0.29 7.86
CA ILE A 20 -3.74 -0.23 6.74
C ILE A 20 -3.67 0.72 5.53
N PRO A 21 -3.86 2.04 5.67
CA PRO A 21 -3.73 2.99 4.54
C PRO A 21 -2.32 3.04 3.95
N LYS A 22 -1.29 2.81 4.77
CA LYS A 22 0.09 2.66 4.28
C LYS A 22 0.26 1.38 3.47
N MET A 23 -0.30 0.27 3.92
CA MET A 23 -0.26 -0.98 3.16
C MET A 23 -1.03 -0.89 1.84
N MET A 24 -2.22 -0.28 1.88
CA MET A 24 -2.99 0.05 0.67
C MET A 24 -2.17 0.88 -0.30
N ARG A 25 -1.40 1.88 0.19
CA ARG A 25 -0.53 2.70 -0.66
C ARG A 25 0.48 1.86 -1.44
N GLU A 26 1.18 0.98 -0.74
CA GLU A 26 2.23 0.17 -1.35
C GLU A 26 1.64 -0.83 -2.34
N LYS A 27 0.52 -1.48 -2.01
CA LYS A 27 -0.21 -2.33 -2.95
C LYS A 27 -0.73 -1.57 -4.17
N ALA A 28 -1.28 -0.37 -3.97
CA ALA A 28 -1.79 0.46 -5.05
C ALA A 28 -0.66 0.91 -6.00
N LYS A 29 0.54 1.19 -5.48
CA LYS A 29 1.71 1.46 -6.34
C LYS A 29 2.08 0.26 -7.22
N VAL A 30 1.98 -0.96 -6.69
CA VAL A 30 2.23 -2.19 -7.47
C VAL A 30 1.15 -2.36 -8.55
N ARG A 31 -0.12 -2.13 -8.23
CA ARG A 31 -1.23 -2.20 -9.22
C ARG A 31 -1.15 -1.09 -10.28
N CYS A 32 -0.64 0.09 -9.91
CA CYS A 32 -0.43 1.24 -10.80
C CYS A 32 1.00 1.31 -11.34
N SER A 33 1.74 0.19 -11.42
CA SER A 33 3.16 0.15 -11.76
C SER A 33 3.48 0.89 -13.07
N GLU A 34 2.69 0.66 -14.12
CA GLU A 34 2.86 1.33 -15.43
C GLU A 34 2.83 2.85 -15.32
N VAL A 35 1.90 3.38 -14.52
CA VAL A 35 1.73 4.83 -14.32
C VAL A 35 2.83 5.39 -13.42
N VAL A 36 3.26 4.61 -12.44
CA VAL A 36 4.41 4.93 -11.58
C VAL A 36 5.69 4.99 -12.40
N GLU A 37 5.91 4.05 -13.33
CA GLU A 37 7.07 4.05 -14.22
C GLU A 37 7.04 5.23 -15.19
N ALA A 38 5.89 5.52 -15.81
CA ALA A 38 5.74 6.68 -16.68
C ALA A 38 6.02 8.01 -15.95
N PHE A 39 5.54 8.14 -14.71
CA PHE A 39 5.86 9.29 -13.86
C PHE A 39 7.34 9.34 -13.51
N SER A 40 7.94 8.21 -13.14
CA SER A 40 9.35 8.09 -12.77
C SER A 40 10.28 8.40 -13.95
N ALA A 41 9.95 7.93 -15.16
CA ALA A 41 10.65 8.25 -16.39
C ALA A 41 10.60 9.76 -16.68
N CYS A 42 9.42 10.37 -16.61
CA CYS A 42 9.28 11.81 -16.78
C CYS A 42 10.10 12.61 -15.75
N CYS A 43 10.10 12.17 -14.48
CA CYS A 43 10.89 12.81 -13.42
C CYS A 43 12.39 12.72 -13.70
N LYS A 44 12.88 11.56 -14.15
CA LYS A 44 14.29 11.35 -14.53
C LYS A 44 14.71 12.26 -15.69
N GLU A 45 13.85 12.44 -16.69
CA GLU A 45 14.15 13.26 -17.88
C GLU A 45 14.10 14.77 -17.63
N THR A 46 13.16 15.22 -16.78
CA THR A 46 12.90 16.67 -16.61
C THR A 46 13.57 17.28 -15.38
N GLY A 47 14.04 16.45 -14.44
CA GLY A 47 14.77 16.89 -13.25
C GLY A 47 14.01 17.96 -12.46
N ILE A 48 14.62 19.14 -12.28
CA ILE A 48 14.07 20.24 -11.49
C ILE A 48 12.72 20.75 -12.04
N LEU A 49 12.48 20.63 -13.35
CA LEU A 49 11.24 21.11 -13.99
C LEU A 49 10.09 20.08 -13.96
N MET A 50 10.25 18.95 -13.24
CA MET A 50 9.25 17.87 -13.18
C MET A 50 7.86 18.34 -12.76
N VAL A 51 7.76 19.29 -11.82
CA VAL A 51 6.48 19.74 -11.29
C VAL A 51 5.65 20.44 -12.37
N VAL A 52 6.28 21.03 -13.38
CA VAL A 52 5.58 21.69 -14.48
C VAL A 52 5.38 20.73 -15.65
N LYS A 53 6.43 19.98 -16.04
CA LYS A 53 6.39 19.14 -17.24
C LYS A 53 5.70 17.80 -17.03
N CYS A 54 5.76 17.22 -15.83
CA CYS A 54 5.17 15.91 -15.52
C CYS A 54 3.77 16.00 -14.91
N ARG A 55 3.06 17.12 -15.08
CA ARG A 55 1.70 17.32 -14.55
C ARG A 55 0.74 16.23 -15.02
N LYS A 56 0.81 15.84 -16.29
CA LYS A 56 -0.06 14.82 -16.88
C LYS A 56 0.16 13.45 -16.23
N GLN A 57 1.42 13.01 -16.13
CA GLN A 57 1.79 11.75 -15.51
C GLN A 57 1.44 11.75 -14.01
N ASN A 58 1.63 12.88 -13.34
CA ASN A 58 1.26 13.02 -11.93
C ASN A 58 -0.26 12.95 -11.71
N SER A 59 -1.06 13.55 -12.59
CA SER A 59 -2.52 13.44 -12.53
C SER A 59 -2.98 12.01 -12.77
N ALA A 60 -2.42 11.32 -13.79
CA ALA A 60 -2.72 9.92 -14.04
C ALA A 60 -2.35 9.03 -12.84
N LEU A 61 -1.20 9.27 -12.21
CA LEU A 61 -0.77 8.55 -11.02
C LEU A 61 -1.74 8.79 -9.86
N LYS A 62 -2.10 10.06 -9.63
CA LYS A 62 -3.06 10.44 -8.58
C LYS A 62 -4.42 9.79 -8.82
N GLU A 63 -4.92 9.78 -10.05
CA GLU A 63 -6.18 9.15 -10.40
C GLU A 63 -6.15 7.64 -10.15
N CYS A 64 -5.10 6.95 -10.57
CA CYS A 64 -4.95 5.52 -10.37
C CYS A 64 -4.94 5.16 -8.87
N LEU A 65 -4.13 5.88 -8.07
CA LEU A 65 -4.08 5.66 -6.63
C LEU A 65 -5.42 6.00 -5.95
N THR A 66 -6.05 7.11 -6.34
CA THR A 66 -7.31 7.56 -5.74
C THR A 66 -8.44 6.56 -5.96
N LYS A 67 -8.50 5.92 -7.14
CA LYS A 67 -9.47 4.85 -7.43
C LYS A 67 -9.35 3.71 -6.42
N HIS A 68 -8.14 3.23 -6.16
CA HIS A 68 -7.91 2.18 -5.17
C HIS A 68 -8.15 2.63 -3.73
N TYR A 69 -7.90 3.90 -3.40
CA TYR A 69 -8.17 4.42 -2.06
C TYR A 69 -9.66 4.59 -1.76
N GLN A 70 -10.46 4.89 -2.76
CA GLN A 70 -11.91 5.04 -2.63
C GLN A 70 -12.66 3.70 -2.69
N ASP A 71 -11.96 2.63 -3.02
CA ASP A 71 -12.50 1.29 -3.13
C ASP A 71 -12.62 0.63 -1.73
N PRO A 72 -13.85 0.44 -1.20
CA PRO A 72 -14.06 -0.17 0.10
C PRO A 72 -13.62 -1.65 0.11
N ASP A 73 -13.76 -2.37 -1.01
CA ASP A 73 -13.37 -3.77 -1.10
C ASP A 73 -11.85 -3.91 -0.96
N PHE A 74 -11.11 -2.97 -1.54
CA PHE A 74 -9.66 -2.91 -1.40
C PHE A 74 -9.22 -2.59 0.03
N PHE A 75 -9.96 -1.74 0.74
CA PHE A 75 -9.71 -1.48 2.15
C PHE A 75 -9.93 -2.73 3.00
N GLU A 76 -11.02 -3.46 2.77
CA GLU A 76 -11.30 -4.72 3.48
C GLU A 76 -10.27 -5.80 3.19
N GLU A 77 -9.85 -5.96 1.93
CA GLU A 77 -8.77 -6.89 1.54
C GLU A 77 -7.49 -6.59 2.33
N CYS A 78 -7.10 -5.31 2.40
CA CYS A 78 -5.94 -4.87 3.16
C CYS A 78 -6.14 -5.04 4.67
N LYS A 79 -7.32 -4.76 5.20
CA LYS A 79 -7.64 -4.96 6.62
C LYS A 79 -7.48 -6.42 7.03
N GLN A 80 -8.03 -7.35 6.24
CA GLN A 80 -7.91 -8.78 6.51
C GLN A 80 -6.46 -9.26 6.45
N GLU A 81 -5.69 -8.78 5.47
CA GLU A 81 -4.27 -9.13 5.39
C GLU A 81 -3.46 -8.60 6.57
N TYR A 82 -3.75 -7.37 7.01
CA TYR A 82 -3.11 -6.79 8.19
C TYR A 82 -3.43 -7.60 9.46
N ILE A 83 -4.68 -8.04 9.62
CA ILE A 83 -5.09 -8.90 10.73
C ILE A 83 -4.32 -10.23 10.71
N ARG A 84 -4.23 -10.89 9.55
CA ARG A 84 -3.46 -12.14 9.40
C ARG A 84 -1.99 -11.94 9.74
N GLU A 85 -1.38 -10.85 9.27
CA GLU A 85 0.02 -10.53 9.60
C GLU A 85 0.21 -10.31 11.11
N LYS A 86 -0.75 -9.67 11.77
CA LYS A 86 -0.74 -9.44 13.22
C LYS A 86 -0.86 -10.75 14.00
N GLU A 87 -1.79 -11.62 13.63
CA GLU A 87 -1.93 -12.95 14.25
C GLU A 87 -0.66 -13.78 14.07
N GLU A 88 -0.03 -13.71 12.89
CA GLU A 88 1.22 -14.42 12.64
C GLU A 88 2.37 -13.85 13.48
N PHE A 89 2.43 -12.52 13.64
CA PHE A 89 3.39 -11.86 14.53
C PHE A 89 3.18 -12.29 15.98
N GLU A 90 1.94 -12.36 16.45
CA GLU A 90 1.60 -12.84 17.80
C GLU A 90 1.98 -14.31 18.00
N ARG A 91 1.83 -15.14 16.96
CA ARG A 91 2.18 -16.56 17.00
C ARG A 91 3.69 -16.82 16.95
N THR A 92 4.43 -16.05 16.14
CA THR A 92 5.84 -16.35 15.79
C THR A 92 6.84 -15.38 16.41
N GLY A 93 6.39 -14.20 16.84
CA GLY A 93 7.24 -13.10 17.31
C GLY A 93 8.05 -12.41 16.21
N ILE A 94 7.89 -12.78 14.92
CA ILE A 94 8.72 -12.28 13.82
C ILE A 94 7.99 -11.17 13.05
N PRO A 95 8.51 -9.92 13.02
CA PRO A 95 7.82 -8.80 12.40
C PRO A 95 7.77 -8.90 10.87
N SER A 96 6.61 -8.65 10.27
CA SER A 96 6.39 -8.68 8.81
C SER A 96 7.35 -7.79 8.01
N LYS A 97 7.88 -6.70 8.60
CA LYS A 97 8.86 -5.82 7.96
C LYS A 97 10.20 -6.50 7.69
N GLN A 98 10.67 -7.37 8.58
CA GLN A 98 11.87 -8.18 8.34
C GLN A 98 11.63 -9.22 7.23
N ARG A 99 10.37 -9.59 6.97
CA ARG A 99 9.98 -10.48 5.87
C ARG A 99 9.88 -9.73 4.54
N LYS A 100 9.34 -8.51 4.53
CA LYS A 100 9.21 -7.65 3.32
C LYS A 100 10.55 -7.03 2.86
N GLN A 101 11.49 -6.75 3.77
CA GLN A 101 12.86 -6.34 3.40
C GLN A 101 13.65 -7.43 2.64
N LYS A 102 13.22 -8.69 2.70
CA LYS A 102 13.82 -9.79 1.94
C LYS A 102 13.26 -9.97 0.54
N LEU A 103 12.19 -9.25 0.16
CA LEU A 103 11.82 -9.17 -1.25
C LEU A 103 12.72 -8.12 -1.90
N PRO A 104 13.47 -8.47 -2.96
CA PRO A 104 14.31 -7.52 -3.66
C PRO A 104 13.40 -6.46 -4.26
N THR A 105 13.56 -5.21 -3.80
CA THR A 105 13.18 -4.05 -4.59
C THR A 105 14.09 -4.07 -5.81
N SER A 106 13.66 -4.72 -6.89
CA SER A 106 14.33 -4.62 -8.17
C SER A 106 14.35 -3.15 -8.55
N MET A 107 15.55 -2.65 -8.81
CA MET A 107 15.78 -1.37 -9.50
C MET A 107 15.23 -1.41 -10.91
#